data_AF-A0A2V2N3L1-F1
#
_entry.id   AF-A0A2V2N3L1-F1
#
_cell.length_a   1.000
_cell.length_b   1.000
_cell.length_c   1.000
_cell.angle_alpha   90.00
_cell.angle_beta   90.00
_cell.angle_gamma   90.00
#
_symmetry.space_group_name_H-M   'P 1'
#
loop_
_entity.id
_entity.type
_entity.pdbx_description
1 polymer ?
#
loop_
_entity_poly.entity_id
_entity_poly.type
_entity_poly.pdbx_seq_one_letter_code
_entity_poly.pdbx_strand_id
1 'polypeptide(L)'
;MPHVSILCGSVSDEEIAKKAWEVLKQHNITYDYQVISAHRDPDKLDEYIQKSDASIFICIAGLSAALPGVVASKTKKPVIGVPVSGKLMGGLDALLSIVQMPKGVPVACVGVDNGDNAAHLAIRILTLTGFL
;
A
#
# COMPACT_ATOMS: atom_id res chain seq x y z
N MET A 1 -9.12 15.02 6.29
CA MET A 1 -8.53 14.27 5.16
C MET A 1 -7.68 13.15 5.74
N PRO A 2 -7.72 11.93 5.18
CA PRO A 2 -6.86 10.84 5.65
C PRO A 2 -5.40 11.19 5.36
N HIS A 3 -4.47 10.94 6.29
CA HIS A 3 -3.04 11.09 6.02
C HIS A 3 -2.52 9.91 5.17
N VAL A 4 -3.10 8.72 5.37
CA VAL A 4 -2.71 7.47 4.70
C VAL A 4 -3.91 6.81 4.03
N SER A 5 -3.74 6.35 2.80
CA SER A 5 -4.71 5.48 2.12
C SER A 5 -4.18 4.05 2.14
N ILE A 6 -4.98 3.09 2.60
CA ILE A 6 -4.69 1.66 2.60
C ILE A 6 -5.55 0.99 1.51
N LEU A 7 -4.89 0.39 0.53
CA LEU A 7 -5.54 -0.28 -0.60
C LEU A 7 -5.19 -1.76 -0.61
N CYS A 8 -6.23 -2.60 -0.69
CA CYS A 8 -6.09 -4.04 -0.90
C CYS A 8 -6.67 -4.45 -2.25
N GLY A 9 -6.04 -5.43 -2.91
CA GLY A 9 -6.56 -6.01 -4.14
C GLY A 9 -7.71 -7.00 -3.92
N SER A 10 -7.86 -7.52 -2.69
CA SER A 10 -8.83 -8.53 -2.29
C SER A 10 -9.24 -8.34 -0.82
N VAL A 11 -10.48 -8.71 -0.48
CA VAL A 11 -10.96 -8.74 0.91
C VAL A 11 -10.18 -9.76 1.75
N SER A 12 -9.62 -10.80 1.13
CA SER A 12 -8.76 -11.79 1.82
C SER A 12 -7.53 -11.19 2.48
N ASP A 13 -7.10 -10.00 2.06
CA ASP A 13 -5.89 -9.34 2.52
C ASP A 13 -6.16 -8.41 3.73
N GLU A 14 -7.41 -8.36 4.20
CA GLU A 14 -7.88 -7.46 5.26
C GLU A 14 -7.11 -7.64 6.57
N GLU A 15 -6.75 -8.86 6.95
CA GLU A 15 -5.97 -9.08 8.18
C GLU A 15 -4.57 -8.44 8.13
N ILE A 16 -3.99 -8.23 6.94
CA ILE A 16 -2.73 -7.51 6.76
C ILE A 16 -2.97 -5.99 6.78
N ALA A 17 -4.05 -5.53 6.17
CA ALA A 17 -4.48 -4.13 6.26
C ALA A 17 -4.76 -3.72 7.71
N LYS A 18 -5.32 -4.64 8.49
CA LYS A 18 -5.62 -4.47 9.89
C LYS A 18 -4.40 -4.17 10.74
N LYS A 19 -3.32 -4.93 10.54
CA LYS A 19 -2.02 -4.64 11.16
C LYS A 19 -1.57 -3.20 10.89
N ALA A 20 -1.68 -2.75 9.64
CA ALA A 20 -1.32 -1.39 9.27
C ALA A 20 -2.21 -0.35 9.98
N TRP A 21 -3.54 -0.47 9.89
CA TRP A 21 -4.42 0.54 10.45
C TRP A 21 -4.45 0.54 11.98
N GLU A 22 -4.17 -0.58 12.64
CA GLU A 22 -4.05 -0.63 14.10
C GLU A 22 -2.87 0.20 14.58
N VAL A 23 -1.72 0.10 13.91
CA VAL A 23 -0.55 0.96 14.17
C VAL A 23 -0.87 2.43 13.91
N LEU A 24 -1.54 2.75 12.79
CA LEU A 24 -1.94 4.14 12.48
C LEU A 24 -2.90 4.69 13.54
N LYS A 25 -3.88 3.89 13.98
CA LYS A 25 -4.85 4.25 15.02
C LYS A 25 -4.16 4.53 16.35
N GLN A 26 -3.19 3.71 16.76
CA GLN A 26 -2.42 3.91 17.99
C GLN A 26 -1.64 5.23 17.99
N HIS A 27 -1.25 5.73 16.82
CA HIS A 27 -0.51 6.98 16.65
C HIS A 27 -1.40 8.16 16.24
N ASN A 28 -2.73 8.01 16.31
CA ASN A 28 -3.71 9.03 15.92
C ASN A 28 -3.57 9.51 14.46
N ILE A 29 -3.08 8.65 13.57
CA ILE A 29 -3.00 8.95 12.13
C ILE A 29 -4.31 8.60 11.47
N THR A 30 -4.95 9.58 10.84
CA THR A 30 -6.16 9.34 10.04
C THR A 30 -5.83 8.52 8.80
N TYR A 31 -6.68 7.56 8.47
CA TYR A 31 -6.53 6.73 7.30
C TYR A 31 -7.86 6.48 6.61
N ASP A 32 -7.80 6.08 5.34
CA ASP A 32 -8.91 5.50 4.58
C ASP A 32 -8.50 4.08 4.16
N TYR A 33 -9.46 3.15 4.16
CA TYR A 33 -9.25 1.76 3.76
C TYR A 33 -10.22 1.38 2.66
N GLN A 34 -9.72 0.86 1.54
CA GLN A 34 -10.53 0.40 0.43
C GLN A 34 -10.02 -0.93 -0.14
N VAL A 35 -10.95 -1.71 -0.68
CA VAL A 35 -10.65 -2.90 -1.48
C VAL A 35 -10.93 -2.59 -2.93
N ILE A 36 -9.88 -2.41 -3.73
CA ILE A 36 -9.95 -2.07 -5.15
C ILE A 36 -8.84 -2.84 -5.88
N SER A 37 -9.25 -3.73 -6.79
CA SER A 37 -8.31 -4.59 -7.50
C SER A 37 -7.71 -3.87 -8.72
N ALA A 38 -6.39 -3.80 -8.82
CA ALA A 38 -5.72 -3.27 -10.01
C ALA A 38 -6.03 -4.08 -11.29
N HIS A 39 -6.33 -5.37 -11.17
CA HIS A 39 -6.63 -6.22 -12.32
C HIS A 39 -8.11 -6.26 -12.67
N ARG A 40 -9.00 -6.17 -11.67
CA ARG A 40 -10.46 -6.36 -11.87
C ARG A 40 -11.22 -5.05 -11.94
N ASP A 41 -10.73 -4.00 -11.27
CA ASP A 41 -11.39 -2.70 -11.15
C ASP A 41 -10.44 -1.53 -11.50
N PRO A 42 -9.71 -1.55 -12.64
CA PRO A 42 -8.66 -0.56 -12.93
C PRO A 42 -9.20 0.88 -13.04
N ASP A 43 -10.38 1.08 -13.64
CA ASP A 43 -10.96 2.43 -13.79
C ASP A 43 -11.39 3.02 -12.44
N LYS A 44 -11.95 2.17 -11.56
CA LYS A 44 -12.30 2.53 -10.18
C LYS A 44 -11.05 2.89 -9.37
N LEU A 45 -9.95 2.17 -9.58
CA LEU A 45 -8.67 2.47 -8.94
C LEU A 45 -8.13 3.82 -9.42
N ASP A 46 -8.14 4.08 -10.72
CA ASP A 46 -7.71 5.35 -11.30
C ASP A 46 -8.53 6.52 -10.74
N GLU A 47 -9.86 6.38 -10.67
CA GLU A 47 -10.75 7.39 -10.07
C GLU A 47 -10.43 7.64 -8.59
N TYR A 48 -10.23 6.55 -7.83
CA TYR A 48 -9.89 6.66 -6.41
C TYR A 48 -8.56 7.38 -6.19
N ILE A 49 -7.51 7.02 -6.95
CA ILE A 49 -6.18 7.65 -6.83
C ILE A 49 -6.26 9.15 -7.14
N GLN A 50 -7.01 9.55 -8.16
CA GLN A 50 -7.17 10.96 -8.56
C GLN A 50 -7.90 11.79 -7.49
N LYS A 51 -8.89 11.19 -6.80
CA LYS A 51 -9.68 11.86 -5.77
C LYS A 51 -9.09 11.77 -4.36
N SER A 52 -8.09 10.91 -4.15
CA SER A 52 -7.53 10.67 -2.83
C SER A 52 -6.65 11.85 -2.38
N ASP A 53 -7.06 12.50 -1.30
CA ASP A 53 -6.28 13.54 -0.61
C ASP A 53 -5.17 12.97 0.30
N ALA A 54 -5.03 11.64 0.38
CA ALA A 54 -4.02 11.02 1.24
C ALA A 54 -2.60 11.46 0.90
N SER A 55 -1.72 11.64 1.89
CA SER A 55 -0.33 11.98 1.67
C SER A 55 0.51 10.78 1.23
N ILE A 56 0.11 9.57 1.64
CA ILE A 56 0.83 8.31 1.43
C ILE A 56 -0.15 7.20 1.08
N PHE A 57 0.25 6.29 0.19
CA PHE A 57 -0.49 5.05 -0.08
C PHE A 57 0.25 3.85 0.51
N ILE A 58 -0.48 2.95 1.18
CA ILE A 58 -0.06 1.60 1.54
C ILE A 58 -0.88 0.64 0.67
N CYS A 59 -0.21 -0.13 -0.18
CA CYS A 59 -0.84 -1.03 -1.14
C CYS A 59 -0.46 -2.48 -0.80
N ILE A 60 -1.46 -3.32 -0.60
CA ILE A 60 -1.32 -4.71 -0.15
C ILE A 60 -1.81 -5.62 -1.28
N ALA A 61 -0.94 -6.51 -1.75
CA ALA A 61 -1.27 -7.42 -2.85
C ALA A 61 -0.42 -8.70 -2.84
N GLY A 62 -1.05 -9.80 -3.25
CA GLY A 62 -0.39 -11.11 -3.43
C GLY A 62 -0.25 -11.52 -4.89
N LEU A 63 0.39 -12.68 -5.12
CA LEU A 63 0.63 -13.29 -6.44
C LEU A 63 1.37 -12.33 -7.39
N SER A 64 0.84 -12.10 -8.59
CA SER A 64 1.29 -11.03 -9.49
C SER A 64 0.88 -9.67 -8.92
N ALA A 65 1.55 -9.23 -7.85
CA ALA A 65 1.14 -8.13 -6.99
C ALA A 65 1.31 -6.74 -7.64
N ALA A 66 0.47 -6.42 -8.62
CA ALA A 66 0.57 -5.22 -9.45
C ALA A 66 0.09 -3.92 -8.77
N LEU A 67 -0.78 -4.01 -7.76
CA LEU A 67 -1.46 -2.86 -7.15
C LEU A 67 -0.48 -1.74 -6.71
N PRO A 68 0.62 -2.00 -5.97
CA PRO A 68 1.54 -0.94 -5.56
C PRO A 68 2.20 -0.24 -6.75
N GLY A 69 2.62 -0.99 -7.77
CA GLY A 69 3.25 -0.43 -8.97
C GLY A 69 2.29 0.38 -9.82
N VAL A 70 1.04 -0.07 -9.97
CA VAL A 70 -0.01 0.67 -10.68
C VAL A 70 -0.30 1.99 -9.96
N VAL A 71 -0.48 1.97 -8.65
CA VAL A 71 -0.72 3.18 -7.86
C VAL A 71 0.47 4.14 -7.99
N ALA A 72 1.71 3.66 -7.85
CA ALA A 72 2.92 4.47 -8.00
C ALA A 72 3.06 5.11 -9.39
N SER A 73 2.56 4.45 -10.45
CA SER A 73 2.59 5.00 -11.81
C SER A 73 1.61 6.17 -12.02
N LYS A 74 0.61 6.32 -11.14
CA LYS A 74 -0.49 7.28 -11.28
C LYS A 74 -0.42 8.43 -10.28
N THR A 75 0.57 8.43 -9.39
CA THR A 75 0.71 9.46 -8.35
C THR A 75 2.16 9.87 -8.13
N LYS A 76 2.37 11.10 -7.67
CA LYS A 76 3.67 11.59 -7.19
C LYS A 76 3.85 11.36 -5.68
N LYS A 77 2.80 10.90 -5.01
CA LYS A 77 2.79 10.63 -3.57
C LYS A 77 3.57 9.33 -3.28
N PRO A 78 4.23 9.19 -2.11
CA PRO A 78 4.89 7.96 -1.74
C PRO A 78 3.93 6.76 -1.73
N VAL A 79 4.38 5.63 -2.28
CA VAL A 79 3.65 4.36 -2.27
C VAL A 79 4.49 3.30 -1.56
N ILE A 80 3.90 2.69 -0.55
CA ILE A 80 4.48 1.59 0.23
C ILE A 80 3.78 0.31 -0.20
N GLY A 81 4.55 -0.70 -0.63
CA GLY A 81 4.04 -1.99 -1.06
C GLY A 81 4.23 -3.05 0.03
N VAL A 82 3.15 -3.79 0.34
CA VAL A 82 3.18 -4.94 1.25
C VAL A 82 2.90 -6.21 0.44
N PRO A 83 3.91 -7.07 0.22
CA PRO A 83 3.68 -8.35 -0.43
C PRO A 83 2.88 -9.27 0.49
N VAL A 84 1.84 -9.90 -0.04
CA VAL A 84 1.05 -10.92 0.68
C VAL A 84 1.66 -12.29 0.44
N SER A 85 1.77 -13.09 1.50
CA SER A 85 2.26 -14.46 1.41
C SER A 85 1.37 -15.32 0.53
N GLY A 86 1.98 -16.30 -0.14
CA GLY A 86 1.31 -17.15 -1.09
C GLY A 86 1.96 -18.53 -1.20
N LYS A 87 1.42 -19.36 -2.09
CA LYS A 87 1.89 -20.74 -2.30
C LYS A 87 3.33 -20.80 -2.80
N LEU A 88 3.78 -19.80 -3.57
CA LEU A 88 5.12 -19.79 -4.12
C LEU A 88 6.12 -19.25 -3.10
N MET A 89 6.83 -20.18 -2.43
CA MET A 89 7.92 -19.88 -1.50
C MET A 89 7.56 -18.82 -0.43
N GLY A 90 6.31 -18.83 0.05
CA GLY A 90 5.85 -17.89 1.08
C GLY A 90 5.60 -16.46 0.58
N GLY A 91 5.37 -16.26 -0.73
CA GLY A 91 5.08 -14.93 -1.31
C GLY A 91 6.25 -14.33 -2.10
N LEU A 92 7.18 -15.15 -2.59
CA LEU A 92 8.31 -14.67 -3.39
C LEU A 92 7.84 -14.01 -4.71
N ASP A 93 6.75 -14.52 -5.29
CA ASP A 93 6.05 -13.90 -6.42
C ASP A 93 5.60 -12.48 -6.10
N ALA A 94 4.89 -12.29 -5.00
CA ALA A 94 4.40 -10.98 -4.57
C ALA A 94 5.57 -10.03 -4.27
N LEU A 95 6.58 -10.50 -3.55
CA LEU A 95 7.75 -9.70 -3.21
C LEU A 95 8.47 -9.19 -4.46
N LEU A 96 8.79 -10.08 -5.40
CA LEU A 96 9.49 -9.70 -6.63
C LEU A 96 8.64 -8.83 -7.53
N SER A 97 7.31 -9.03 -7.56
CA SER A 97 6.38 -8.20 -8.31
C SER A 97 6.34 -6.74 -7.82
N ILE A 98 6.54 -6.53 -6.51
CA ILE A 98 6.48 -5.20 -5.89
C ILE A 98 7.83 -4.50 -5.90
N VAL A 99 8.92 -5.19 -5.55
CA VAL A 99 10.22 -4.55 -5.30
C VAL A 99 10.99 -4.21 -6.58
N GLN A 100 10.79 -4.97 -7.66
CA GLN A 100 11.56 -4.83 -8.90
C GLN A 100 10.96 -3.78 -9.87
N MET A 101 10.71 -2.57 -9.36
CA MET A 101 10.16 -1.49 -10.18
C MET A 101 11.21 -0.91 -11.16
N PRO A 102 10.78 -0.51 -12.37
CA PRO A 102 11.66 0.18 -13.30
C PRO A 102 12.03 1.60 -12.82
N LYS A 103 13.10 2.15 -13.40
CA LYS A 103 13.56 3.52 -13.10
C LYS A 103 12.43 4.53 -13.32
N GLY A 104 12.20 5.39 -12.33
CA GLY A 104 11.27 6.53 -12.40
C GLY A 104 9.91 6.30 -11.73
N VAL A 105 9.56 5.06 -11.35
CA VAL A 105 8.29 4.73 -10.68
C VAL A 105 8.56 3.91 -9.41
N PRO A 106 9.13 4.51 -8.36
CA PRO A 106 9.58 3.76 -7.18
C PRO A 106 8.40 3.29 -6.31
N VAL A 107 8.59 2.14 -5.65
CA VAL A 107 7.72 1.64 -4.57
C VAL A 107 8.60 1.28 -3.37
N ALA A 108 8.22 1.72 -2.17
CA ALA A 108 8.88 1.30 -0.94
C ALA A 108 8.31 -0.06 -0.48
N CYS A 109 8.98 -1.15 -0.86
CA CYS A 109 8.56 -2.50 -0.47
C CYS A 109 8.99 -2.82 0.97
N VAL A 110 8.05 -3.27 1.81
CA VAL A 110 8.35 -3.82 3.14
C VAL A 110 8.39 -5.36 3.10
N GLY A 111 8.60 -6.00 4.25
CA GLY A 111 8.56 -7.46 4.37
C GLY A 111 7.18 -8.06 4.07
N VAL A 112 7.17 -9.35 3.73
CA VAL A 112 5.93 -10.11 3.46
C VAL A 112 4.99 -10.07 4.67
N ASP A 113 3.69 -9.86 4.42
CA ASP A 113 2.59 -9.76 5.38
C ASP A 113 2.74 -8.67 6.46
N ASN A 114 3.70 -7.76 6.27
CA ASN A 114 4.14 -6.82 7.29
C ASN A 114 3.44 -5.46 7.15
N GLY A 115 2.12 -5.46 7.37
CA GLY A 115 1.31 -4.25 7.43
C GLY A 115 1.77 -3.27 8.51
N ASP A 116 2.27 -3.78 9.64
CA ASP A 116 2.79 -2.97 10.75
C ASP A 116 3.96 -2.07 10.30
N ASN A 117 4.96 -2.65 9.63
CA ASN A 117 6.10 -1.88 9.13
C ASN A 117 5.71 -0.92 8.02
N ALA A 118 4.69 -1.22 7.22
CA ALA A 118 4.17 -0.26 6.25
C ALA A 118 3.62 0.99 6.94
N ALA A 119 2.85 0.81 8.01
CA ALA A 119 2.34 1.91 8.82
C ALA A 119 3.46 2.69 9.53
N HIS A 120 4.43 2.01 10.14
CA HIS A 120 5.58 2.67 10.77
C HIS A 120 6.42 3.46 9.76
N LEU A 121 6.61 2.94 8.54
CA LEU A 121 7.28 3.66 7.47
C LEU A 121 6.48 4.89 7.05
N ALA A 122 5.15 4.78 6.89
CA ALA A 122 4.28 5.91 6.60
C ALA A 122 4.39 7.01 7.67
N ILE A 123 4.35 6.63 8.96
CA ILE A 123 4.52 7.55 10.09
C ILE A 123 5.86 8.29 9.99
N ARG A 124 6.97 7.58 9.76
CA ARG A 124 8.30 8.21 9.62
C ARG A 124 8.35 9.21 8.48
N ILE A 125 7.69 8.93 7.35
CA ILE A 125 7.58 9.87 6.23
C ILE A 125 6.77 11.10 6.63
N LEU A 126 5.63 10.92 7.31
CA LEU A 126 4.77 12.03 7.76
C LEU A 126 5.48 12.96 8.75
N THR A 127 6.33 12.41 9.62
CA THR A 127 7.14 13.21 10.57
C THR A 127 8.08 14.17 9.84
N LEU A 128 8.65 13.80 8.69
CA LEU A 128 9.54 14.68 7.92
C LEU A 128 8.81 15.91 7.36
N THR A 129 7.50 15.80 7.16
CA THR A 129 6.66 16.86 6.60
C THR A 129 6.02 17.75 7.67
N GLY A 130 6.29 17.52 8.96
CA GLY A 130 5.74 18.31 10.07
C GLY A 130 4.24 18.06 10.36
N PHE A 131 3.70 16.94 9.88
CA PHE A 131 2.33 16.49 10.24
C PHE A 131 2.26 15.88 11.64
N LEU A 132 3.41 15.52 12.21
CA LEU A 132 3.63 14.95 13.54
C LEU A 132 4.77 15.72 14.21
#